data_AF-A0AAV1UKE2-F1
#
_entry.id   AF-A0AAV1UKE2-F1
#
_cell.length_a   1.000
_cell.length_b   1.000
_cell.length_c   1.000
_cell.angle_alpha   90.00
_cell.angle_beta   90.00
_cell.angle_gamma   90.00
#
_symmetry.space_group_name_H-M   'P 1'
#
loop_
_entity.id
_entity.type
_entity.pdbx_description
1 polymer ?
#
loop_
_entity_poly.entity_id
_entity_poly.type
_entity_poly.pdbx_seq_one_letter_code
_entity_poly.pdbx_strand_id
1 'polypeptide(L)'
;MSSGLHAQPAKPKLIDFLNLSIKLDEYLGNSVLRSGETTRYLGYVVGTGELHHRNWALRIRRLQRILVTASTITTSVANWVVVLNAIVLPSILFTAAVFEMPEWARKDVHNLYKQFVWAHATSTEASRQEISPGLLYAPKQAGGVGPASVEVA
;
A
#
# COMPACT_ATOMS: atom_id res chain seq x y z
N MET A 1 22.05 -34.36 11.83
CA MET A 1 20.59 -34.38 12.07
C MET A 1 19.96 -33.30 11.19
N SER A 2 19.31 -33.67 10.08
CA SER A 2 18.56 -32.74 9.21
C SER A 2 17.17 -32.51 9.80
N SER A 3 16.70 -31.26 9.87
CA SER A 3 15.58 -30.84 10.74
C SER A 3 14.17 -31.31 10.33
N GLY A 4 14.02 -32.30 9.44
CA GLY A 4 12.72 -32.82 8.99
C GLY A 4 11.82 -31.82 8.23
N LEU A 5 12.29 -30.59 7.99
CA LEU A 5 11.54 -29.56 7.29
C LEU A 5 11.61 -29.79 5.78
N HIS A 6 10.44 -29.79 5.14
CA HIS A 6 10.30 -29.91 3.69
C HIS A 6 9.82 -28.57 3.13
N ALA A 7 10.56 -28.04 2.14
CA ALA A 7 10.14 -26.85 1.43
C ALA A 7 8.93 -27.18 0.53
N GLN A 8 7.92 -26.31 0.52
CA GLN A 8 6.82 -26.43 -0.43
C GLN A 8 7.32 -26.03 -1.82
N PRO A 9 7.33 -26.91 -2.83
CA PRO A 9 8.10 -26.74 -4.06
C PRO A 9 7.73 -25.49 -4.88
N ALA A 10 6.50 -24.99 -4.78
CA ALA A 10 6.04 -23.84 -5.56
C ALA A 10 6.26 -22.46 -4.91
N LYS A 11 6.71 -22.41 -3.65
CA LYS A 11 6.89 -21.17 -2.88
C LYS A 11 8.28 -20.54 -2.93
N PRO A 12 9.39 -21.29 -2.79
CA PRO A 12 10.71 -20.70 -2.84
C PRO A 12 10.99 -20.25 -4.28
N LYS A 13 11.26 -18.95 -4.42
CA LYS A 13 11.75 -18.36 -5.65
C LYS A 13 13.05 -17.65 -5.35
N LEU A 14 14.06 -17.89 -6.18
CA LEU A 14 15.33 -17.20 -6.08
C LEU A 14 15.24 -15.89 -6.84
N ILE A 15 15.74 -14.83 -6.23
CA ILE A 15 15.82 -13.51 -6.84
C ILE A 15 17.30 -13.28 -7.17
N ASP A 16 17.63 -13.26 -8.45
CA ASP A 16 19.00 -12.99 -8.88
C ASP A 16 19.27 -11.48 -8.80
N PHE A 17 19.82 -11.05 -7.66
CA PHE A 17 20.18 -9.65 -7.42
C PHE A 17 21.56 -9.28 -7.98
N LEU A 18 22.36 -10.26 -8.42
CA LEU A 18 23.80 -10.06 -8.62
C LEU A 18 24.25 -10.22 -10.06
N ASN A 19 23.48 -10.87 -10.95
CA ASN A 19 23.89 -10.99 -12.34
C ASN A 19 22.72 -11.04 -13.36
N LEU A 20 22.32 -9.87 -13.86
CA LEU A 20 21.28 -9.72 -14.91
C LEU A 20 21.63 -10.41 -16.25
N SER A 21 22.88 -10.86 -16.41
CA SER A 21 23.42 -11.44 -17.63
C SER A 21 23.23 -12.96 -17.73
N ILE A 22 22.90 -13.63 -16.62
CA ILE A 22 22.80 -15.10 -16.58
C ILE A 22 21.33 -15.50 -16.73
N LYS A 23 21.03 -16.25 -17.78
CA LYS A 23 19.72 -16.89 -17.97
C LYS A 23 19.71 -18.21 -17.22
N LEU A 24 19.49 -18.15 -15.90
CA LEU A 24 19.27 -19.33 -15.09
C LEU A 24 17.77 -19.45 -14.82
N ASP A 25 17.13 -20.51 -15.30
CA ASP A 25 15.69 -20.72 -15.08
C ASP A 25 15.40 -21.46 -13.76
N GLU A 26 16.33 -22.33 -13.32
CA GLU A 26 16.23 -23.09 -12.08
C GLU A 26 17.61 -23.20 -11.39
N TYR A 27 17.61 -23.11 -10.06
CA TYR A 27 18.79 -23.33 -9.23
C TYR A 27 18.41 -24.14 -8.00
N LEU A 28 19.09 -25.28 -7.81
CA LEU A 28 18.85 -26.23 -6.72
C LEU A 28 17.35 -26.62 -6.58
N GLY A 29 16.67 -26.81 -7.72
CA GLY A 29 15.23 -27.18 -7.76
C GLY A 29 14.26 -26.04 -7.45
N ASN A 30 14.74 -24.79 -7.29
CA ASN A 30 13.89 -23.62 -7.12
C ASN A 30 13.91 -22.78 -8.39
N SER A 31 12.75 -22.28 -8.78
CA SER A 31 12.63 -21.36 -9.91
C SER A 31 13.33 -20.04 -9.59
N VAL A 32 14.16 -19.58 -10.53
CA VAL A 32 14.82 -18.28 -10.48
C VAL A 32 13.93 -17.27 -11.22
N LEU A 33 13.71 -16.10 -10.61
CA LEU A 33 12.95 -15.03 -11.27
C LEU A 33 13.74 -14.46 -12.45
N ARG A 34 13.08 -14.38 -13.61
CA ARG A 34 13.67 -13.77 -14.80
C ARG A 34 13.77 -12.25 -14.67
N SER A 35 14.57 -11.64 -15.53
CA SER A 35 14.64 -10.18 -15.63
C SER A 35 13.26 -9.59 -15.96
N GLY A 36 12.82 -8.60 -15.18
CA GLY A 36 11.49 -8.01 -15.24
C GLY A 36 10.40 -8.74 -14.45
N GLU A 37 10.66 -9.96 -13.98
CA GLU A 37 9.72 -10.69 -13.14
C GLU A 37 9.75 -10.22 -11.69
N THR A 38 8.63 -10.44 -11.01
CA THR A 38 8.46 -10.04 -9.62
C THR A 38 7.73 -11.13 -8.85
N THR A 39 8.11 -11.32 -7.60
CA THR A 39 7.40 -12.17 -6.63
C THR A 39 6.92 -11.36 -5.44
N ARG A 40 6.11 -11.96 -4.57
CA ARG A 40 5.71 -11.33 -3.31
C ARG A 40 6.56 -11.84 -2.15
N TYR A 41 7.08 -10.92 -1.35
CA TYR A 41 7.82 -11.21 -0.14
C TYR A 41 7.46 -10.22 0.96
N LEU A 42 7.03 -10.73 2.13
CA LEU A 42 6.63 -9.92 3.29
C LEU A 42 5.60 -8.81 2.99
N GLY A 43 4.74 -9.02 1.99
CA GLY A 43 3.74 -8.04 1.57
C GLY A 43 4.23 -7.02 0.55
N TYR A 44 5.51 -7.06 0.16
CA TYR A 44 6.06 -6.30 -0.95
C TYR A 44 6.12 -7.12 -2.23
N VAL A 45 6.12 -6.43 -3.36
CA VAL A 45 6.56 -6.95 -4.65
C VAL A 45 8.06 -6.72 -4.74
N VAL A 46 8.82 -7.79 -4.95
CA VAL A 46 10.29 -7.79 -5.05
C VAL A 46 10.72 -8.50 -6.34
N GLY A 47 11.87 -8.13 -6.90
CA GLY A 47 12.37 -8.67 -8.16
C GLY A 47 13.11 -7.61 -8.96
N THR A 48 13.18 -7.79 -10.27
CA THR A 48 13.95 -6.94 -11.20
C THR A 48 13.07 -6.03 -12.06
N GLY A 49 11.75 -6.13 -11.93
CA GLY A 49 10.79 -5.24 -12.59
C GLY A 49 10.58 -3.90 -11.86
N GLU A 50 9.62 -3.10 -12.32
CA GLU A 50 9.29 -1.81 -11.72
C GLU A 50 8.64 -1.97 -10.32
N LEU A 51 9.44 -1.82 -9.26
CA LEU A 51 9.00 -2.11 -7.89
C LEU A 51 8.19 -0.97 -7.27
N HIS A 52 8.58 0.29 -7.48
CA HIS A 52 7.91 1.45 -6.87
C HIS A 52 6.43 1.51 -7.25
N HIS A 53 6.14 1.51 -8.56
CA HIS A 53 4.77 1.58 -9.05
C HIS A 53 3.93 0.40 -8.58
N ARG A 54 4.45 -0.83 -8.70
CA ARG A 54 3.72 -2.05 -8.32
C ARG A 54 3.39 -2.11 -6.84
N ASN A 55 4.32 -1.72 -5.96
CA ASN A 55 4.09 -1.73 -4.52
C ASN A 55 3.06 -0.70 -4.11
N TRP A 56 3.16 0.53 -4.62
CA TRP A 56 2.18 1.58 -4.33
C TRP A 56 0.79 1.26 -4.90
N ALA A 57 0.71 0.71 -6.11
CA ALA A 57 -0.57 0.32 -6.70
C ALA A 57 -1.23 -0.82 -5.90
N LEU A 58 -0.44 -1.80 -5.45
CA LEU A 58 -0.92 -2.87 -4.58
C LEU A 58 -1.42 -2.32 -3.24
N ARG A 59 -0.70 -1.35 -2.67
CA ARG A 59 -1.07 -0.70 -1.42
C ARG A 59 -2.39 0.05 -1.54
N ILE A 60 -2.51 0.92 -2.54
CA ILE A 60 -3.73 1.71 -2.78
C ILE A 60 -4.94 0.80 -3.00
N ARG A 61 -4.82 -0.26 -3.80
CA ARG A 61 -5.91 -1.25 -3.98
C ARG A 61 -6.32 -1.93 -2.69
N ARG A 62 -5.36 -2.25 -1.81
CA ARG A 62 -5.66 -2.83 -0.49
C ARG A 62 -6.38 -1.80 0.39
N LEU A 63 -5.93 -0.55 0.40
CA LEU A 63 -6.58 0.52 1.13
C LEU A 63 -8.03 0.70 0.67
N GLN A 64 -8.28 0.75 -0.64
CA GLN A 64 -9.64 0.80 -1.20
C GLN A 64 -10.54 -0.30 -0.64
N ARG A 65 -10.09 -1.56 -0.63
CA ARG A 65 -10.88 -2.68 -0.09
C ARG A 65 -11.18 -2.53 1.40
N ILE A 66 -10.19 -2.12 2.19
CA ILE A 66 -10.36 -1.87 3.63
C ILE A 66 -11.39 -0.78 3.85
N LEU A 67 -11.32 0.30 3.08
CA LEU A 67 -12.25 1.42 3.17
C LEU A 67 -13.66 0.99 2.75
N VAL A 68 -13.83 0.18 1.71
CA VAL A 68 -15.14 -0.38 1.32
C VAL A 68 -15.73 -1.23 2.45
N THR A 69 -14.91 -2.04 3.13
CA THR A 69 -15.39 -2.81 4.28
C THR A 69 -15.69 -1.93 5.49
N ALA A 70 -14.87 -0.91 5.75
CA ALA A 70 -15.17 0.04 6.81
C ALA A 70 -16.48 0.79 6.55
N SER A 71 -16.81 1.07 5.28
CA SER A 71 -18.05 1.77 4.91
C SER A 71 -19.33 1.04 5.22
N THR A 72 -19.28 -0.28 5.36
CA THR A 72 -20.44 -1.05 5.75
C THR A 72 -20.59 -1.14 7.28
N ILE A 73 -19.55 -0.83 8.04
CA ILE A 73 -19.50 -1.04 9.50
C ILE A 73 -19.61 0.29 10.26
N THR A 74 -19.01 1.37 9.76
CA THR A 74 -18.94 2.66 10.46
C THR A 74 -19.89 3.69 9.86
N THR A 75 -20.75 4.25 10.71
CA THR A 75 -21.76 5.25 10.32
C THR A 75 -21.40 6.68 10.73
N SER A 76 -20.33 6.89 11.51
CA SER A 76 -19.96 8.21 12.04
C SER A 76 -18.58 8.67 11.57
N VAL A 77 -18.46 9.97 11.26
CA VAL A 77 -17.19 10.65 10.90
C VAL A 77 -16.09 10.40 11.93
N ALA A 78 -16.42 10.32 13.22
CA ALA A 78 -15.45 10.02 14.25
C ALA A 78 -14.82 8.62 14.09
N ASN A 79 -15.63 7.60 13.80
CA ASN A 79 -15.12 6.24 13.60
C ASN A 79 -14.33 6.12 12.29
N TRP A 80 -14.70 6.88 11.26
CA TRP A 80 -13.95 6.96 10.01
C TRP A 80 -12.53 7.48 10.22
N VAL A 81 -12.37 8.54 11.03
CA VAL A 81 -11.05 9.07 11.38
C VAL A 81 -10.21 8.05 12.14
N VAL A 82 -10.83 7.27 13.03
CA VAL A 82 -10.15 6.18 13.74
C VAL A 82 -9.67 5.12 12.75
N VAL A 83 -10.49 4.70 11.78
CA VAL A 83 -10.09 3.74 10.74
C VAL A 83 -8.91 4.26 9.91
N LEU A 84 -8.94 5.53 9.51
CA LEU A 84 -7.85 6.14 8.75
C LEU A 84 -6.54 6.15 9.55
N ASN A 85 -6.59 6.60 10.81
CA ASN A 85 -5.40 6.69 11.65
C ASN A 85 -4.86 5.32 12.09
N ALA A 86 -5.74 4.36 12.39
CA ALA A 86 -5.34 3.07 12.95
C ALA A 86 -4.97 2.02 11.88
N ILE A 87 -5.49 2.15 10.65
CA ILE A 87 -5.33 1.12 9.61
C ILE A 87 -4.63 1.66 8.38
N VAL A 88 -5.06 2.81 7.88
CA VAL A 88 -4.58 3.35 6.61
C VAL A 88 -3.19 3.96 6.77
N LEU A 89 -3.00 4.80 7.80
CA LEU A 89 -1.72 5.45 8.03
C LEU A 89 -0.57 4.46 8.27
N PRO A 90 -0.68 3.42 9.15
CA PRO A 90 0.39 2.43 9.30
C PRO A 90 0.67 1.66 8.00
N SER A 91 -0.37 1.43 7.18
CA SER A 91 -0.21 0.75 5.89
C SER A 91 0.58 1.58 4.87
N ILE A 92 0.41 2.90 4.88
CA ILE A 92 1.17 3.84 4.05
C ILE A 92 2.61 3.91 4.55
N LEU A 93 2.80 4.18 5.85
CA LEU A 93 4.13 4.27 6.48
C LEU A 93 4.96 3.00 6.28
N PHE A 94 4.33 1.83 6.39
CA PHE A 94 5.00 0.57 6.09
C PHE A 94 5.58 0.57 4.67
N THR A 95 4.81 1.02 3.67
CA THR A 95 5.28 1.04 2.27
C THR A 95 6.32 2.13 2.03
N ALA A 96 6.10 3.32 2.61
CA ALA A 96 7.02 4.46 2.51
C ALA A 96 8.40 4.17 3.11
N ALA A 97 8.47 3.33 4.15
CA ALA A 97 9.74 2.91 4.75
C ALA A 97 10.68 2.17 3.80
N VAL A 98 10.18 1.63 2.69
CA VAL A 98 10.96 0.87 1.70
C VAL A 98 10.94 1.50 0.32
N PHE A 99 9.82 2.14 -0.06
CA PHE A 99 9.63 2.75 -1.36
C PHE A 99 9.15 4.19 -1.21
N GLU A 100 9.92 5.15 -1.73
CA GLU A 100 9.50 6.55 -1.79
C GLU A 100 8.13 6.68 -2.48
N MET A 101 7.28 7.54 -1.94
CA MET A 101 5.91 7.74 -2.44
C MET A 101 5.92 8.61 -3.71
N PRO A 102 5.59 8.04 -4.89
CA PRO A 102 5.51 8.82 -6.10
C PRO A 102 4.29 9.76 -6.07
N GLU A 103 4.34 10.85 -6.82
CA GLU A 103 3.32 11.90 -6.78
C GLU A 103 1.91 11.39 -7.13
N TRP A 104 1.81 10.48 -8.09
CA TRP A 104 0.52 9.87 -8.44
C TRP A 104 -0.08 9.09 -7.25
N ALA A 105 0.75 8.40 -6.46
CA ALA A 105 0.29 7.61 -5.31
C ALA A 105 -0.14 8.53 -4.18
N ARG A 106 0.59 9.63 -3.96
CA ARG A 106 0.21 10.69 -3.02
C ARG A 106 -1.16 11.26 -3.37
N LYS A 107 -1.39 11.59 -4.64
CA LYS A 107 -2.66 12.10 -5.15
C LYS A 107 -3.80 11.09 -4.93
N ASP A 108 -3.59 9.82 -5.27
CA ASP A 108 -4.59 8.76 -5.10
C ASP A 108 -4.94 8.53 -3.62
N VAL A 109 -3.95 8.51 -2.74
CA VAL A 109 -4.17 8.40 -1.28
C VAL A 109 -4.95 9.60 -0.77
N HIS A 110 -4.59 10.82 -1.18
CA HIS A 110 -5.30 12.02 -0.78
C HIS A 110 -6.77 12.02 -1.25
N ASN A 111 -7.01 11.59 -2.49
CA ASN A 111 -8.36 11.44 -3.02
C ASN A 111 -9.17 10.39 -2.25
N LEU A 112 -8.55 9.25 -1.89
CA LEU A 112 -9.21 8.24 -1.06
C LEU A 112 -9.62 8.79 0.31
N TYR A 113 -8.74 9.53 0.97
CA TYR A 113 -9.05 10.16 2.25
C TYR A 113 -10.22 11.13 2.11
N LYS A 114 -10.19 12.00 1.10
CA LYS A 114 -11.27 12.96 0.82
C LYS A 114 -12.60 12.28 0.58
N GLN A 115 -12.65 11.32 -0.34
CA GLN A 115 -13.90 10.65 -0.71
C GLN A 115 -14.47 9.83 0.43
N PHE A 116 -13.61 9.19 1.22
CA PHE A 116 -14.03 8.33 2.31
C PHE A 116 -14.67 9.12 3.46
N VAL A 117 -14.06 10.24 3.84
CA VAL A 117 -14.57 11.11 4.91
C VAL A 117 -15.87 11.80 4.50
N TRP A 118 -16.00 12.21 3.23
CA TRP A 118 -17.06 13.14 2.82
C TRP A 118 -18.16 12.57 1.93
N ALA A 119 -17.88 11.52 1.15
CA ALA A 119 -18.85 10.95 0.21
C ALA A 119 -19.22 9.50 0.56
N HIS A 120 -18.68 8.93 1.64
CA HIS A 120 -18.71 7.49 1.92
C HIS A 120 -18.29 6.65 0.70
N ALA A 121 -17.48 7.24 -0.18
CA ALA A 121 -17.04 6.66 -1.43
C ALA A 121 -15.55 6.29 -1.32
N THR A 122 -15.13 5.33 -2.14
CA THR A 122 -13.80 4.69 -2.05
C THR A 122 -13.05 4.74 -3.39
N SER A 123 -13.45 5.68 -4.27
CA SER A 123 -12.80 5.91 -5.55
C SER A 123 -11.53 6.77 -5.37
N THR A 124 -10.59 6.62 -6.28
CA THR A 124 -9.38 7.47 -6.38
C THR A 124 -9.57 8.64 -7.33
N GLU A 125 -10.72 8.74 -8.01
CA GLU A 125 -10.99 9.82 -8.96
C GLU A 125 -11.02 11.19 -8.29
N ALA A 126 -10.70 12.23 -9.05
CA ALA A 126 -10.78 13.59 -8.57
C ALA A 126 -12.24 13.95 -8.27
N SER A 127 -12.56 14.16 -7.00
CA SER A 127 -13.85 14.70 -6.56
C SER A 127 -13.86 16.22 -6.69
N ARG A 128 -14.98 16.80 -7.15
CA ARG A 128 -15.21 18.26 -7.24
C ARG A 128 -15.39 18.96 -5.88
N GLN A 129 -15.23 18.24 -4.77
CA GLN A 129 -15.38 18.81 -3.43
C GLN A 129 -14.17 19.71 -3.11
N GLU A 130 -14.35 21.02 -3.26
CA GLU A 130 -13.40 22.06 -2.84
C GLU A 130 -13.31 22.11 -1.32
N ILE A 131 -12.33 21.40 -0.75
CA ILE A 131 -11.96 21.58 0.65
C ILE A 131 -10.48 21.92 0.71
N SER A 132 -10.16 22.97 1.45
CA SER A 132 -8.79 23.34 1.79
C SER A 132 -8.11 22.19 2.54
N PRO A 133 -6.99 21.62 2.04
CA PRO A 133 -6.29 20.49 2.65
C PRO A 133 -5.99 20.68 4.15
N GLY A 134 -5.79 21.92 4.60
CA GLY A 134 -5.55 22.26 6.01
C GLY A 134 -6.69 21.90 6.97
N LEU A 135 -7.96 21.92 6.53
CA LEU A 135 -9.10 21.57 7.38
C LEU A 135 -9.27 20.05 7.55
N LEU A 136 -8.82 19.27 6.57
CA LEU A 136 -8.85 17.81 6.64
C LEU A 136 -7.91 17.29 7.73
N TYR A 137 -6.72 17.87 7.89
CA TYR A 137 -5.72 17.41 8.86
C TYR A 137 -5.69 18.22 10.16
N ALA A 138 -6.46 19.30 10.26
CA ALA A 138 -6.53 20.10 11.49
C ALA A 138 -7.19 19.29 12.63
N PRO A 139 -6.69 19.43 13.87
CA PRO A 139 -7.28 18.78 15.03
C PRO A 139 -8.72 19.28 15.27
N LYS A 140 -9.58 18.40 15.82
CA LYS A 140 -11.00 18.71 16.11
C LYS A 140 -11.20 19.99 16.93
N GLN A 141 -10.27 20.30 17.82
CA GLN A 141 -10.30 21.49 18.68
C GLN A 141 -10.15 22.81 17.89
N ALA A 142 -9.59 22.74 16.67
CA ALA A 142 -9.43 23.87 15.75
C ALA A 142 -10.49 23.88 14.63
N GLY A 143 -11.57 23.09 14.76
CA GLY A 143 -12.63 23.00 13.75
C GLY A 143 -12.34 22.05 12.58
N GLY A 144 -11.25 21.27 12.65
CA GLY A 144 -10.88 20.27 11.64
C GLY A 144 -11.40 18.86 11.92
N VAL A 145 -11.10 17.92 11.03
CA VAL A 145 -11.58 16.53 11.13
C VAL A 145 -10.66 15.63 11.98
N GLY A 146 -9.37 15.97 12.09
CA GLY A 146 -8.39 15.29 12.94
C GLY A 146 -7.66 14.02 12.44
N PRO A 147 -7.73 13.54 11.17
CA PRO A 147 -6.79 12.53 10.70
C PRO A 147 -5.36 13.08 10.69
N ALA A 148 -4.39 12.24 11.05
CA ALA A 148 -2.97 12.60 10.98
C ALA A 148 -2.56 12.81 9.51
N SER A 149 -1.72 13.82 9.27
CA SER A 149 -1.26 14.15 7.92
C SER A 149 -0.41 13.03 7.33
N VAL A 150 -0.72 12.69 6.07
CA VAL A 150 0.07 11.73 5.28
C VAL A 150 1.29 12.42 4.65
N GLU A 151 1.35 13.76 4.63
CA GLU A 151 2.46 14.53 4.05
C GLU A 151 3.76 14.47 4.86
N VAL A 152 3.72 13.83 6.05
CA VAL A 152 4.88 13.62 6.92
C VAL A 152 5.54 12.24 6.65
N ALA A 153 4.97 11.44 5.75
CA ALA A 153 5.43 10.10 5.38
C ALA A 153 6.29 10.10 4.12
#